data_AF-A0A6V8NF49-F1
#
_entry.id   AF-A0A6V8NF49-F1
#
_cell.length_a   1.000
_cell.length_b   1.000
_cell.length_c   1.000
_cell.angle_alpha   90.00
_cell.angle_beta   90.00
_cell.angle_gamma   90.00
#
_symmetry.space_group_name_H-M   'P 1'
#
loop_
_entity.id
_entity.type
_entity.pdbx_description
1 polymer ?
#
loop_
_entity_poly.entity_id
_entity_poly.type
_entity_poly.pdbx_seq_one_letter_code
_entity_poly.pdbx_strand_id
1 'polypeptide(L)'
;MSLKHFLMAGAVTLALCISVFASDVFDIVFKAVNGGTVVFSHDVHTKTTAINDNCTMCHEKIYRNKSVRPVTMAEMYKGKSCGACHGKIAFPLGECGRCHTIRDITFNVKTVGNVIFVHAPHTKKFSCNECHTRLFKTGRNNPVTMAEMERGKSCGACHNRKKAFPLIDCYRCHLAGDLVMKCINAGPVTFSHSFHVKTYRCIDCHAKIFPLNYTTPRVSMTEMDEEKKSCGACHDDYTAFTTRENCVRCHDM
;
A
#
# COMPACT_ATOMS: atom_id res chain seq x y z
N MET A 1 81.36 27.51 48.18
CA MET A 1 80.39 26.51 47.70
C MET A 1 78.99 27.07 47.92
N SER A 2 78.53 27.92 46.98
CA SER A 2 77.21 28.55 47.01
C SER A 2 76.91 29.20 45.65
N LEU A 3 75.67 28.99 45.19
CA LEU A 3 74.89 29.70 44.16
C LEU A 3 75.49 29.90 42.74
N LYS A 4 74.75 29.45 41.72
CA LYS A 4 73.96 30.33 40.81
C LYS A 4 73.06 29.52 39.87
N HIS A 5 71.91 30.14 39.58
CA HIS A 5 70.77 29.69 38.79
C HIS A 5 71.09 29.53 37.29
N PHE A 6 70.37 28.65 36.58
CA PHE A 6 69.89 28.95 35.23
C PHE A 6 68.62 28.16 34.87
N LEU A 7 67.72 28.84 34.17
CA LEU A 7 66.36 28.46 33.78
C LEU A 7 66.29 27.27 32.82
N MET A 8 65.18 26.53 32.84
CA MET A 8 64.29 26.43 31.65
C MET A 8 62.88 25.98 32.05
N ALA A 9 61.91 26.80 31.66
CA ALA A 9 60.50 26.51 31.68
C ALA A 9 60.11 25.65 30.46
N GLY A 10 59.17 24.72 30.63
CA GLY A 10 58.56 23.95 29.55
C GLY A 10 57.15 23.52 29.98
N ALA A 11 56.16 24.12 29.35
CA ALA A 11 54.74 24.09 29.71
C ALA A 11 54.12 22.69 29.59
N VAL A 12 53.46 22.23 30.66
CA VAL A 12 52.54 21.09 30.62
C VAL A 12 51.16 21.65 30.27
N THR A 13 50.87 21.74 28.97
CA THR A 13 49.51 21.99 28.48
C THR A 13 48.66 20.75 28.79
N LEU A 14 47.85 20.85 29.84
CA LEU A 14 46.80 19.91 30.16
C LEU A 14 45.76 19.95 29.04
N ALA A 15 45.91 19.06 28.05
CA ALA A 15 44.90 18.81 27.04
C ALA A 15 43.68 18.21 27.74
N LEU A 16 42.71 19.08 28.05
CA LEU A 16 41.37 18.68 28.42
C LEU A 16 40.76 17.99 27.19
N CYS A 17 40.94 16.68 27.09
CA CYS A 17 40.13 15.84 26.21
C CYS A 17 38.69 15.94 26.69
N ILE A 18 37.97 16.91 26.13
CA ILE A 18 36.51 16.92 26.14
C ILE A 18 36.14 15.69 25.30
N SER A 19 35.92 14.57 25.97
CA SER A 19 35.23 13.44 25.39
C SER A 19 33.82 13.91 25.08
N VAL A 20 33.63 14.40 23.85
CA VAL A 20 32.33 14.47 23.22
C VAL A 20 31.86 13.03 23.09
N PHE A 21 31.16 12.54 24.11
CA PHE A 21 30.40 11.31 24.00
C PHE A 21 29.25 11.60 23.05
N ALA A 22 29.49 11.47 21.76
CA ALA A 22 28.40 11.18 20.83
C ALA A 22 27.87 9.80 21.23
N SER A 23 26.87 9.77 22.12
CA SER A 23 26.12 8.55 22.37
C SER A 23 25.30 8.31 21.12
N ASP A 24 25.81 7.47 20.21
CA ASP A 24 25.07 7.02 19.03
C ASP A 24 23.92 6.12 19.48
N VAL A 25 22.80 6.75 19.89
CA VAL A 25 21.59 6.01 20.27
C VAL A 25 20.79 5.73 19.01
N PHE A 26 20.80 4.47 18.58
CA PHE A 26 20.14 4.05 17.35
C PHE A 26 18.61 4.07 17.45
N ASP A 27 17.97 4.32 16.31
CA ASP A 27 16.52 4.17 16.16
C ASP A 27 16.09 2.71 16.35
N ILE A 28 14.94 2.52 17.00
CA ILE A 28 14.36 1.20 17.29
C ILE A 28 13.22 0.93 16.32
N VAL A 29 13.27 -0.22 15.65
CA VAL A 29 12.23 -0.63 14.71
C VAL A 29 11.29 -1.65 15.35
N PHE A 30 10.05 -1.26 15.56
CA PHE A 30 8.97 -2.14 15.98
C PHE A 30 8.24 -2.70 14.77
N LYS A 31 8.27 -4.04 14.63
CA LYS A 31 7.45 -4.75 13.65
C LYS A 31 6.12 -5.11 14.28
N ALA A 32 5.14 -4.20 14.19
CA ALA A 32 3.81 -4.48 14.68
C ALA A 32 3.21 -5.63 13.86
N VAL A 33 2.69 -6.65 14.54
CA VAL A 33 1.86 -7.66 13.86
C VAL A 33 0.75 -6.89 13.19
N ASN A 34 0.68 -6.99 11.86
CA ASN A 34 -0.38 -6.41 11.05
C ASN A 34 -0.45 -4.86 11.00
N GLY A 35 0.22 -4.11 11.87
CA GLY A 35 0.19 -2.63 11.92
C GLY A 35 1.23 -1.89 11.08
N GLY A 36 1.98 -2.58 10.22
CA GLY A 36 3.14 -1.99 9.56
C GLY A 36 4.33 -1.80 10.51
N THR A 37 5.38 -1.20 9.98
CA THR A 37 6.58 -0.88 10.76
C THR A 37 6.37 0.43 11.50
N VAL A 38 6.82 0.49 12.75
CA VAL A 38 6.90 1.71 13.55
C VAL A 38 8.35 1.94 13.90
N VAL A 39 8.89 3.10 13.56
CA VAL A 39 10.25 3.49 13.90
C VAL A 39 10.18 4.46 15.07
N PHE A 40 10.89 4.15 16.15
CA PHE A 40 11.10 5.03 17.28
C PHE A 40 12.47 5.67 17.13
N SER A 41 12.50 7.00 17.09
CA SER A 41 13.75 7.75 17.00
C SER A 41 14.12 8.36 18.34
N HIS A 42 15.30 8.03 18.86
CA HIS A 42 15.77 8.62 20.11
C HIS A 42 15.96 10.12 19.96
N ASP A 43 16.53 10.58 18.84
CA ASP A 43 16.78 11.99 18.56
C ASP A 43 15.53 12.86 18.72
N VAL A 44 14.42 12.40 18.14
CA VAL A 44 13.13 13.11 18.18
C VAL A 44 12.53 13.13 19.58
N HIS A 45 12.83 12.14 20.43
CA HIS A 45 12.25 12.04 21.77
C HIS A 45 13.11 12.70 22.84
N THR A 46 14.43 12.56 22.78
CA THR A 46 15.34 13.07 23.82
C THR A 46 15.56 14.57 23.71
N LYS A 47 15.59 15.12 22.49
CA LYS A 47 15.72 16.57 22.23
C LYS A 47 14.46 17.39 22.51
N THR A 48 13.36 16.77 22.95
CA THR A 48 12.16 17.51 23.34
C THR A 48 12.37 18.21 24.67
N THR A 49 11.77 19.38 24.87
CA THR A 49 11.83 20.10 26.14
C THR A 49 11.21 19.32 27.31
N ALA A 50 10.30 18.39 27.01
CA ALA A 50 9.66 17.54 28.02
C ALA A 50 10.57 16.42 28.56
N ILE A 51 11.50 15.92 27.74
CA ILE A 51 12.42 14.83 28.12
C ILE A 51 13.83 15.37 28.41
N ASN A 52 14.33 16.30 27.60
CA ASN A 52 15.61 17.00 27.76
C ASN A 52 16.77 16.05 28.12
N ASP A 53 17.00 15.05 27.25
CA ASP A 53 18.01 13.99 27.38
C ASP A 53 17.93 13.15 28.68
N ASN A 54 16.81 13.19 29.40
CA ASN A 54 16.60 12.36 30.59
C ASN A 54 16.23 10.91 30.23
N CYS A 55 17.24 10.06 30.04
CA CYS A 55 17.09 8.64 29.72
C CYS A 55 16.23 7.86 30.73
N THR A 56 16.29 8.20 32.01
CA THR A 56 15.55 7.51 33.10
C THR A 56 14.04 7.75 33.07
N MET A 57 13.57 8.71 32.26
CA MET A 57 12.13 8.88 32.06
C MET A 57 11.52 7.69 31.34
N CYS A 58 12.27 7.12 30.39
CA CYS A 58 11.83 6.00 29.58
C CYS A 58 12.40 4.68 30.13
N HIS A 59 13.70 4.64 30.38
CA HIS A 59 14.37 3.48 30.95
C HIS A 59 14.09 3.38 32.44
N GLU A 60 14.14 2.18 33.01
CA GLU A 60 13.74 1.87 34.41
C GLU A 60 12.23 1.93 34.71
N LYS A 61 11.45 2.82 34.10
CA LYS A 61 9.99 2.89 34.35
C LYS A 61 9.17 2.26 33.23
N ILE A 62 9.38 2.68 31.98
CA ILE A 62 8.58 2.25 30.83
C ILE A 62 9.25 1.07 30.12
N TYR A 63 10.56 1.16 29.91
CA TYR A 63 11.37 0.16 29.21
C TYR A 63 12.55 -0.28 30.10
N ARG A 64 12.28 -1.19 31.04
CA ARG A 64 13.31 -1.74 31.97
C ARG A 64 14.32 -2.67 31.30
N ASN A 65 13.88 -3.47 30.33
CA ASN A 65 14.69 -4.56 29.76
C ASN A 65 14.72 -4.43 28.23
N LYS A 66 15.80 -4.89 27.57
CA LYS A 66 15.87 -4.93 26.09
C LYS A 66 14.78 -5.80 25.43
N SER A 67 14.17 -6.71 26.19
CA SER A 67 13.10 -7.60 25.72
C SER A 67 11.80 -7.26 26.44
N VAL A 68 11.11 -6.22 25.99
CA VAL A 68 9.74 -5.92 26.44
C VAL A 68 8.78 -6.65 25.52
N ARG A 69 7.83 -7.39 26.11
CA ARG A 69 6.77 -8.06 25.36
C ARG A 69 6.03 -7.05 24.47
N PRO A 70 5.71 -7.37 23.21
CA PRO A 70 4.92 -6.50 22.35
C PRO A 70 3.64 -6.04 23.07
N VAL A 71 3.36 -4.74 23.04
CA VAL A 71 2.13 -4.15 23.57
C VAL A 71 1.11 -3.92 22.46
N THR A 72 -0.16 -4.03 22.80
CA THR A 72 -1.26 -3.71 21.89
C THR A 72 -1.60 -2.21 21.92
N MET A 73 -2.29 -1.70 20.89
CA MET A 73 -2.83 -0.33 20.95
C MET A 73 -3.79 -0.14 22.14
N ALA A 74 -4.60 -1.15 22.46
CA ALA A 74 -5.49 -1.10 23.62
C ALA A 74 -4.72 -0.96 24.94
N GLU A 75 -3.54 -1.57 25.05
CA GLU A 75 -2.63 -1.39 26.18
C GLU A 75 -1.96 -0.02 26.19
N MET A 76 -1.59 0.51 25.03
CA MET A 76 -1.07 1.88 24.93
C MET A 76 -2.12 2.91 25.33
N TYR A 77 -3.38 2.77 24.92
CA TYR A 77 -4.46 3.65 25.40
C TYR A 77 -4.68 3.58 26.93
N LYS A 78 -4.23 2.49 27.59
CA LYS A 78 -4.22 2.36 29.06
C LYS A 78 -2.95 2.91 29.71
N GLY A 79 -2.07 3.58 28.96
CA GLY A 79 -0.86 4.22 29.48
C GLY A 79 0.41 3.37 29.45
N LYS A 80 0.41 2.20 28.81
CA LYS A 80 1.63 1.39 28.65
C LYS A 80 2.49 1.89 27.47
N SER A 81 3.81 1.69 27.54
CA SER A 81 4.74 1.97 26.43
C SER A 81 4.57 3.40 25.88
N CYS A 82 4.40 3.58 24.57
CA CYS A 82 4.25 4.89 23.93
C CYS A 82 3.07 5.70 24.52
N GLY A 83 2.01 5.02 24.97
CA GLY A 83 0.84 5.66 25.55
C GLY A 83 1.03 6.22 26.96
N ALA A 84 2.18 5.98 27.60
CA ALA A 84 2.54 6.69 28.83
C ALA A 84 2.63 8.21 28.59
N CYS A 85 2.99 8.62 27.37
CA CYS A 85 3.15 10.03 26.98
C CYS A 85 2.20 10.47 25.87
N HIS A 86 2.03 9.68 24.79
CA HIS A 86 1.17 10.04 23.67
C HIS A 86 -0.31 10.01 24.04
N GLY A 87 -1.00 11.15 23.92
CA GLY A 87 -2.37 11.38 24.37
C GLY A 87 -2.51 12.16 25.69
N LYS A 88 -1.40 12.43 26.39
CA LYS A 88 -1.36 13.29 27.59
C LYS A 88 -0.30 14.38 27.50
N ILE A 89 0.93 13.98 27.19
CA ILE A 89 2.12 14.84 27.11
C ILE A 89 2.43 15.18 25.66
N ALA A 90 2.25 14.21 24.76
CA ALA A 90 2.43 14.36 23.32
C ALA A 90 1.10 14.12 22.58
N PHE A 91 1.14 14.28 21.25
CA PHE A 91 -0.01 14.09 20.37
C PHE A 91 -0.76 12.77 20.61
N PRO A 92 -2.07 12.72 20.31
CA PRO A 92 -2.90 11.57 20.60
C PRO A 92 -2.53 10.33 19.77
N LEU A 93 -2.63 9.15 20.39
CA LEU A 93 -2.42 7.84 19.74
C LEU A 93 -3.37 7.56 18.55
N GLY A 94 -4.43 8.36 18.40
CA GLY A 94 -5.35 8.30 17.27
C GLY A 94 -4.76 8.82 15.95
N GLU A 95 -3.66 9.58 15.99
CA GLU A 95 -2.93 10.02 14.80
C GLU A 95 -2.05 8.89 14.24
N CYS A 96 -2.68 7.78 13.84
CA CYS A 96 -1.99 6.52 13.53
C CYS A 96 -0.83 6.68 12.54
N GLY A 97 -1.01 7.53 11.51
CA GLY A 97 -0.02 7.77 10.45
C GLY A 97 1.28 8.45 10.91
N ARG A 98 1.35 8.97 12.15
CA ARG A 98 2.59 9.54 12.70
C ARG A 98 3.58 8.50 13.18
N CYS A 99 3.11 7.29 13.43
CA CYS A 99 3.94 6.18 13.89
C CYS A 99 3.88 5.00 12.92
N HIS A 100 2.68 4.66 12.44
CA HIS A 100 2.46 3.54 11.54
C HIS A 100 2.68 3.96 10.09
N THR A 101 3.58 3.27 9.39
CA THR A 101 3.73 3.46 7.95
C THR A 101 2.46 3.02 7.22
N ILE A 102 1.82 3.99 6.55
CA ILE A 102 0.68 3.76 5.66
C ILE A 102 1.25 3.37 4.29
N ARG A 103 0.78 2.26 3.74
CA ARG A 103 1.19 1.77 2.41
C ARG A 103 -0.02 1.48 1.55
N ASP A 104 0.11 1.76 0.27
CA ASP A 104 -0.90 1.36 -0.70
C ASP A 104 -0.84 -0.15 -0.93
N ILE A 105 -1.98 -0.71 -1.32
CA ILE A 105 -2.19 -2.16 -1.38
C ILE A 105 -2.51 -2.54 -2.82
N THR A 106 -1.70 -3.41 -3.41
CA THR A 106 -1.97 -4.01 -4.71
C THR A 106 -2.54 -5.41 -4.53
N PHE A 107 -3.77 -5.61 -5.01
CA PHE A 107 -4.39 -6.93 -5.13
C PHE A 107 -4.10 -7.47 -6.52
N ASN A 108 -3.35 -8.57 -6.59
CA ASN A 108 -3.11 -9.26 -7.84
C ASN A 108 -4.33 -10.13 -8.18
N VAL A 109 -5.19 -9.62 -9.05
CA VAL A 109 -6.34 -10.37 -9.57
C VAL A 109 -5.97 -10.84 -10.97
N LYS A 110 -5.45 -12.07 -11.03
CA LYS A 110 -4.96 -12.68 -12.28
C LYS A 110 -5.96 -12.56 -13.42
N THR A 111 -7.26 -12.52 -13.11
CA THR A 111 -8.35 -12.65 -14.07
C THR A 111 -8.88 -11.35 -14.67
N VAL A 112 -8.73 -10.22 -13.98
CA VAL A 112 -9.40 -8.96 -14.35
C VAL A 112 -8.50 -7.75 -14.12
N GLY A 113 -7.18 -7.98 -14.06
CA GLY A 113 -6.20 -6.94 -13.81
C GLY A 113 -6.05 -6.59 -12.33
N ASN A 114 -4.89 -6.02 -11.99
CA ASN A 114 -4.56 -5.68 -10.62
C ASN A 114 -5.47 -4.56 -10.11
N VAL A 115 -5.85 -4.65 -8.84
CA VAL A 115 -6.56 -3.58 -8.14
C VAL A 115 -5.58 -2.89 -7.21
N ILE A 116 -5.50 -1.56 -7.28
CA ILE A 116 -4.67 -0.77 -6.37
C ILE A 116 -5.59 0.01 -5.44
N PHE A 117 -5.46 -0.24 -4.13
CA PHE A 117 -6.08 0.58 -3.10
C PHE A 117 -5.07 1.58 -2.57
N VAL A 118 -5.38 2.87 -2.76
CA VAL A 118 -4.55 3.99 -2.33
C VAL A 118 -5.16 4.62 -1.08
N HIS A 119 -4.39 4.79 -0.01
CA HIS A 119 -4.90 5.34 1.25
C HIS A 119 -5.20 6.83 1.17
N ALA A 120 -4.36 7.62 0.49
CA ALA A 120 -4.44 9.08 0.46
C ALA A 120 -5.84 9.66 0.12
N PRO A 121 -6.58 9.20 -0.92
CA PRO A 121 -7.92 9.72 -1.18
C PRO A 121 -8.96 9.30 -0.13
N HIS A 122 -8.74 8.18 0.56
CA HIS A 122 -9.63 7.69 1.60
C HIS A 122 -9.38 8.42 2.93
N THR A 123 -8.12 8.59 3.34
CA THR A 123 -7.75 9.23 4.61
C THR A 123 -8.01 10.74 4.62
N LYS A 124 -8.20 11.37 3.46
CA LYS A 124 -8.70 12.75 3.36
C LYS A 124 -10.15 12.92 3.82
N LYS A 125 -10.95 11.84 3.77
CA LYS A 125 -12.39 11.89 4.08
C LYS A 125 -12.80 11.02 5.27
N PHE A 126 -12.01 9.99 5.57
CA PHE A 126 -12.35 8.98 6.57
C PHE A 126 -11.20 8.77 7.54
N SER A 127 -11.53 8.60 8.81
CA SER A 127 -10.53 8.27 9.83
C SER A 127 -10.16 6.78 9.80
N CYS A 128 -8.98 6.44 10.33
CA CYS A 128 -8.46 5.06 10.30
C CYS A 128 -9.44 4.05 10.90
N ASN A 129 -10.17 4.43 11.95
CA ASN A 129 -11.12 3.59 12.68
C ASN A 129 -12.44 3.31 11.93
N GLU A 130 -12.78 4.10 10.91
CA GLU A 130 -13.97 3.82 10.08
C GLU A 130 -13.80 2.52 9.28
N CYS A 131 -12.55 2.23 8.89
CA CYS A 131 -12.16 1.04 8.14
C CYS A 131 -11.51 -0.02 9.05
N HIS A 132 -10.60 0.38 9.93
CA HIS A 132 -9.83 -0.54 10.78
C HIS A 132 -10.36 -0.60 12.23
N THR A 133 -10.47 -1.77 12.86
CA THR A 133 -10.26 -3.11 12.30
C THR A 133 -11.54 -3.74 11.76
N ARG A 134 -12.66 -3.00 11.81
CA ARG A 134 -14.02 -3.51 11.56
C ARG A 134 -14.24 -4.02 10.14
N LEU A 135 -13.87 -3.24 9.13
CA LEU A 135 -13.97 -3.64 7.72
C LEU A 135 -12.72 -4.38 7.26
N PHE A 136 -11.56 -3.87 7.66
CA PHE A 136 -10.27 -4.43 7.32
C PHE A 136 -9.45 -4.58 8.59
N LYS A 137 -8.86 -5.75 8.81
CA LYS A 137 -7.78 -5.87 9.78
C LYS A 137 -6.62 -4.98 9.32
N THR A 138 -5.86 -4.44 10.25
CA THR A 138 -4.52 -3.98 9.89
C THR A 138 -3.79 -5.22 9.32
N GLY A 139 -3.01 -5.09 8.25
CA GLY A 139 -2.25 -6.21 7.68
C GLY A 139 -3.03 -7.10 6.71
N ARG A 140 -2.73 -8.42 6.71
CA ARG A 140 -3.27 -9.33 5.69
C ARG A 140 -4.75 -9.61 5.96
N ASN A 141 -5.57 -9.30 4.96
CA ASN A 141 -6.99 -9.59 4.95
C ASN A 141 -7.27 -10.78 4.01
N ASN A 142 -8.39 -11.47 4.25
CA ASN A 142 -8.83 -12.53 3.36
C ASN A 142 -9.32 -11.92 2.03
N PRO A 143 -9.06 -12.57 0.89
CA PRO A 143 -9.66 -12.16 -0.38
C PRO A 143 -11.19 -12.17 -0.29
N VAL A 144 -11.83 -11.27 -1.01
CA VAL A 144 -13.29 -11.19 -1.13
C VAL A 144 -13.68 -11.22 -2.59
N THR A 145 -14.84 -11.80 -2.87
CA THR A 145 -15.41 -11.82 -4.22
C THR A 145 -16.22 -10.56 -4.51
N MET A 146 -16.48 -10.25 -5.79
CA MET A 146 -17.40 -9.17 -6.19
C MET A 146 -18.80 -9.38 -5.60
N ALA A 147 -19.32 -10.62 -5.62
CA ALA A 147 -20.61 -10.96 -5.03
C ALA A 147 -20.66 -10.69 -3.52
N GLU A 148 -19.55 -10.90 -2.80
CA GLU A 148 -19.45 -10.52 -1.39
C GLU A 148 -19.40 -9.00 -1.20
N MET A 149 -18.73 -8.28 -2.09
CA MET A 149 -18.71 -6.81 -2.06
C MET A 149 -20.09 -6.23 -2.34
N GLU A 150 -20.86 -6.78 -3.27
CA GLU A 150 -22.24 -6.36 -3.53
C GLU A 150 -23.15 -6.54 -2.31
N ARG A 151 -22.84 -7.51 -1.43
CA ARG A 151 -23.50 -7.70 -0.12
C ARG A 151 -22.96 -6.78 0.99
N GLY A 152 -22.14 -5.80 0.64
CA GLY A 152 -21.61 -4.80 1.57
C GLY A 152 -20.33 -5.19 2.32
N LYS A 153 -19.66 -6.29 1.94
CA LYS A 153 -18.34 -6.61 2.52
C LYS A 153 -17.23 -5.78 1.86
N SER A 154 -16.12 -5.57 2.56
CA SER A 154 -14.89 -4.95 2.01
C SER A 154 -15.18 -3.61 1.30
N CYS A 155 -14.69 -3.41 0.07
CA CYS A 155 -14.89 -2.20 -0.73
C CYS A 155 -16.37 -1.84 -0.88
N GLY A 156 -17.24 -2.85 -1.01
CA GLY A 156 -18.68 -2.66 -1.18
C GLY A 156 -19.42 -2.14 0.05
N ALA A 157 -18.77 -2.12 1.23
CA ALA A 157 -19.31 -1.42 2.40
C ALA A 157 -19.55 0.08 2.12
N CYS A 158 -18.76 0.66 1.20
CA CYS A 158 -18.84 2.06 0.81
C CYS A 158 -19.16 2.24 -0.68
N HIS A 159 -18.58 1.43 -1.56
CA HIS A 159 -18.79 1.49 -3.01
C HIS A 159 -20.14 0.87 -3.42
N ASN A 160 -21.24 1.51 -3.05
CA ASN A 160 -22.59 0.93 -3.13
C ASN A 160 -23.64 1.90 -3.71
N ARG A 161 -23.21 2.90 -4.50
CA ARG A 161 -24.04 4.01 -5.03
C ARG A 161 -24.59 4.98 -3.99
N LYS A 162 -24.41 4.70 -2.69
CA LYS A 162 -24.87 5.58 -1.61
C LYS A 162 -23.72 6.38 -1.02
N LYS A 163 -22.65 5.70 -0.57
CA LYS A 163 -21.50 6.36 0.08
C LYS A 163 -20.36 6.69 -0.90
N ALA A 164 -20.19 5.88 -1.94
CA ALA A 164 -19.23 6.09 -3.02
C ALA A 164 -19.75 5.51 -4.34
N PHE A 165 -18.99 5.71 -5.42
CA PHE A 165 -19.30 5.20 -6.76
C PHE A 165 -19.56 3.67 -6.75
N PRO A 166 -20.40 3.14 -7.65
CA PRO A 166 -20.77 1.73 -7.68
C PRO A 166 -19.60 0.78 -8.00
N LEU A 167 -19.67 -0.46 -7.48
CA LEU A 167 -18.79 -1.57 -7.87
C LEU A 167 -18.84 -1.95 -9.36
N ILE A 168 -19.87 -1.51 -10.10
CA ILE A 168 -20.01 -1.80 -11.53
C ILE A 168 -19.05 -0.98 -12.41
N ASP A 169 -18.46 0.09 -11.87
CA ASP A 169 -17.47 0.89 -12.57
C ASP A 169 -16.10 0.21 -12.49
N CYS A 170 -15.96 -0.98 -13.07
CA CYS A 170 -14.82 -1.88 -12.89
C CYS A 170 -13.47 -1.17 -13.12
N TYR A 171 -13.41 -0.32 -14.15
CA TYR A 171 -12.21 0.45 -14.55
C TYR A 171 -11.66 1.37 -13.45
N ARG A 172 -12.47 1.73 -12.45
CA ARG A 172 -12.03 2.60 -11.34
C ARG A 172 -11.15 1.87 -10.33
N CYS A 173 -11.18 0.55 -10.34
CA CYS A 173 -10.43 -0.30 -9.43
C CYS A 173 -9.52 -1.26 -10.19
N HIS A 174 -10.05 -1.92 -11.21
CA HIS A 174 -9.35 -2.90 -12.02
C HIS A 174 -8.58 -2.22 -13.15
N LEU A 175 -7.25 -2.32 -13.08
CA LEU A 175 -6.37 -1.94 -14.19
C LEU A 175 -6.39 -3.06 -15.22
N ALA A 176 -7.38 -3.05 -16.11
CA ALA A 176 -7.44 -4.00 -17.22
C ALA A 176 -6.26 -3.72 -18.17
N GLY A 177 -5.27 -4.61 -18.16
CA GLY A 177 -4.11 -4.53 -19.03
C GLY A 177 -4.44 -4.97 -20.46
N ASP A 178 -3.54 -4.67 -21.37
CA ASP A 178 -3.60 -5.20 -22.73
C ASP A 178 -3.35 -6.72 -22.71
N LEU A 179 -4.08 -7.45 -23.55
CA LEU A 179 -3.99 -8.90 -23.67
C LEU A 179 -3.26 -9.27 -24.95
N VAL A 180 -2.26 -10.15 -24.85
CA VAL A 180 -1.60 -10.73 -26.02
C VAL A 180 -2.05 -12.19 -26.15
N MET A 181 -2.76 -12.48 -27.24
CA MET A 181 -3.31 -13.80 -27.56
C MET A 181 -2.41 -14.49 -28.56
N LYS A 182 -1.92 -15.68 -28.21
CA LYS A 182 -1.15 -16.51 -29.14
C LYS A 182 -2.09 -17.22 -30.11
N CYS A 183 -1.94 -16.94 -31.39
CA CYS A 183 -2.66 -17.59 -32.46
C CYS A 183 -1.90 -18.82 -32.97
N ILE A 184 -2.64 -19.80 -33.49
CA ILE A 184 -2.06 -20.92 -34.23
C ILE A 184 -1.99 -20.48 -35.69
N ASN A 185 -0.82 -20.60 -36.33
CA ASN A 185 -0.60 -20.26 -37.75
C ASN A 185 -0.81 -18.78 -38.13
N ALA A 186 -0.73 -17.84 -37.17
CA ALA A 186 -0.74 -16.40 -37.42
C ALA A 186 0.05 -15.65 -36.34
N GLY A 187 0.42 -14.41 -36.62
CA GLY A 187 0.99 -13.49 -35.64
C GLY A 187 0.13 -13.34 -34.39
N PRO A 188 0.72 -13.07 -33.20
CA PRO A 188 -0.05 -12.88 -31.98
C PRO A 188 -1.01 -11.69 -32.11
N VAL A 189 -2.16 -11.77 -31.47
CA VAL A 189 -3.15 -10.69 -31.47
C VAL A 189 -3.03 -9.89 -30.18
N THR A 190 -2.92 -8.57 -30.30
CA THR A 190 -2.95 -7.66 -29.14
C THR A 190 -4.32 -7.01 -29.01
N PHE A 191 -5.01 -7.26 -27.90
CA PHE A 191 -6.27 -6.61 -27.54
C PHE A 191 -6.03 -5.56 -26.45
N SER A 192 -6.32 -4.29 -26.76
CA SER A 192 -6.18 -3.21 -25.77
C SER A 192 -7.50 -2.89 -25.08
N HIS A 193 -7.59 -3.12 -23.77
CA HIS A 193 -8.72 -2.65 -22.98
C HIS A 193 -8.78 -1.11 -22.98
N SER A 194 -7.64 -0.44 -22.88
CA SER A 194 -7.56 1.02 -22.81
C SER A 194 -8.17 1.72 -24.04
N PHE A 195 -8.14 1.06 -25.19
CA PHE A 195 -8.78 1.55 -26.41
C PHE A 195 -10.30 1.33 -26.36
N HIS A 196 -10.74 0.11 -26.05
CA HIS A 196 -12.15 -0.27 -26.10
C HIS A 196 -12.99 0.40 -25.01
N VAL A 197 -12.44 0.58 -23.80
CA VAL A 197 -13.17 1.19 -22.68
C VAL A 197 -13.39 2.70 -22.82
N LYS A 198 -12.83 3.33 -23.86
CA LYS A 198 -13.15 4.73 -24.20
C LYS A 198 -14.57 4.88 -24.75
N THR A 199 -15.08 3.83 -25.39
CA THR A 199 -16.40 3.84 -26.05
C THR A 199 -17.36 2.85 -25.41
N TYR A 200 -16.87 1.69 -24.98
CA TYR A 200 -17.70 0.61 -24.45
C TYR A 200 -17.50 0.44 -22.94
N ARG A 201 -18.56 0.02 -22.24
CA ARG A 201 -18.50 -0.32 -20.82
C ARG A 201 -18.11 -1.78 -20.66
N CYS A 202 -17.60 -2.12 -19.49
CA CYS A 202 -17.20 -3.50 -19.17
C CYS A 202 -18.33 -4.51 -19.39
N ILE A 203 -19.59 -4.12 -19.11
CA ILE A 203 -20.77 -4.99 -19.28
C ILE A 203 -21.18 -5.23 -20.74
N ASP A 204 -20.75 -4.35 -21.64
CA ASP A 204 -21.07 -4.50 -23.06
C ASP A 204 -20.30 -5.70 -23.66
N CYS A 205 -19.18 -6.09 -23.03
CA CYS A 205 -18.38 -7.27 -23.38
C CYS A 205 -18.51 -8.41 -22.36
N HIS A 206 -18.42 -8.09 -21.06
CA HIS A 206 -18.37 -9.07 -19.98
C HIS A 206 -19.73 -9.24 -19.27
N ALA A 207 -20.12 -10.43 -18.84
CA ALA A 207 -19.47 -11.72 -19.08
C ALA A 207 -19.98 -12.42 -20.37
N LYS A 208 -20.87 -11.77 -21.12
CA LYS A 208 -21.64 -12.38 -22.21
C LYS A 208 -20.77 -12.79 -23.40
N ILE A 209 -19.92 -11.89 -23.89
CA ILE A 209 -19.02 -12.16 -25.02
C ILE A 209 -17.71 -12.76 -24.50
N PHE A 210 -17.17 -12.15 -23.44
CA PHE A 210 -15.95 -12.61 -22.79
C PHE A 210 -16.20 -12.90 -21.31
N PRO A 211 -16.11 -14.16 -20.84
CA PRO A 211 -16.19 -14.46 -19.42
C PRO A 211 -14.99 -13.91 -18.66
N LEU A 212 -15.22 -13.48 -17.41
CA LEU A 212 -14.22 -12.86 -16.53
C LEU A 212 -13.19 -13.84 -15.94
N ASN A 213 -13.24 -15.12 -16.30
CA ASN A 213 -12.42 -16.19 -15.70
C ASN A 213 -11.29 -16.71 -16.63
N TYR A 214 -11.01 -16.01 -17.75
CA TYR A 214 -10.04 -16.43 -18.79
C TYR A 214 -10.27 -17.82 -19.38
N THR A 215 -11.45 -18.43 -19.20
CA THR A 215 -11.78 -19.71 -19.84
C THR A 215 -12.44 -19.51 -21.20
N THR A 216 -12.17 -18.39 -21.88
CA THR A 216 -12.69 -18.18 -23.25
C THR A 216 -12.21 -19.33 -24.13
N PRO A 217 -13.13 -20.11 -24.73
CA PRO A 217 -12.77 -21.06 -25.76
C PRO A 217 -11.96 -20.33 -26.85
N ARG A 218 -10.97 -21.02 -27.43
CA ARG A 218 -10.34 -20.48 -28.64
C ARG A 218 -11.40 -20.46 -29.74
N VAL A 219 -11.60 -19.29 -30.34
CA VAL A 219 -12.55 -19.05 -31.42
C VAL A 219 -11.75 -18.88 -32.70
N SER A 220 -12.16 -19.59 -33.75
CA SER A 220 -11.57 -19.46 -35.09
C SER A 220 -12.06 -18.19 -35.80
N MET A 221 -11.36 -17.75 -36.85
CA MET A 221 -11.81 -16.61 -37.66
C MET A 221 -13.17 -16.87 -38.33
N THR A 222 -13.44 -18.12 -38.72
CA THR A 222 -14.75 -18.56 -39.25
C THR A 222 -15.85 -18.39 -38.21
N GLU A 223 -15.63 -18.83 -36.97
CA GLU A 223 -16.61 -18.62 -35.89
C GLU A 223 -16.81 -17.14 -35.53
N MET A 224 -15.78 -16.29 -35.68
CA MET A 224 -15.95 -14.85 -35.52
C MET A 224 -16.84 -14.28 -36.64
N ASP A 225 -16.62 -14.68 -37.88
CA ASP A 225 -17.35 -14.14 -39.03
C ASP A 225 -18.79 -14.66 -39.13
N GLU A 226 -18.98 -15.98 -39.04
CA GLU A 226 -20.27 -16.64 -39.28
C GLU A 226 -21.14 -16.67 -38.02
N GLU A 227 -20.55 -16.99 -36.88
CA GLU A 227 -21.30 -17.17 -35.62
C GLU A 227 -21.28 -15.92 -34.72
N LYS A 228 -20.58 -14.86 -35.15
CA LYS A 228 -20.43 -13.60 -34.40
C LYS A 228 -19.92 -13.83 -32.98
N LYS A 229 -19.05 -14.84 -32.79
CA LYS A 229 -18.40 -15.13 -31.51
C LYS A 229 -17.18 -14.22 -31.31
N SER A 230 -16.78 -14.03 -30.04
CA SER A 230 -15.56 -13.29 -29.68
C SER A 230 -15.53 -11.89 -30.30
N CYS A 231 -14.42 -11.49 -30.95
CA CYS A 231 -14.25 -10.21 -31.63
C CYS A 231 -15.36 -9.96 -32.67
N GLY A 232 -15.82 -11.01 -33.36
CA GLY A 232 -16.85 -10.94 -34.38
C GLY A 232 -18.24 -10.57 -33.87
N ALA A 233 -18.45 -10.53 -32.55
CA ALA A 233 -19.68 -10.00 -31.94
C ALA A 233 -19.88 -8.50 -32.24
N CYS A 234 -18.80 -7.78 -32.55
CA CYS A 234 -18.84 -6.37 -32.94
C CYS A 234 -18.03 -6.08 -34.22
N HIS A 235 -16.98 -6.85 -34.52
CA HIS A 235 -16.18 -6.68 -35.74
C HIS A 235 -16.87 -7.35 -36.94
N ASP A 236 -18.02 -6.82 -37.34
CA ASP A 236 -19.03 -7.47 -38.19
C ASP A 236 -19.45 -6.66 -39.43
N ASP A 237 -18.69 -5.62 -39.80
CA ASP A 237 -18.98 -4.62 -40.84
C ASP A 237 -20.02 -3.54 -40.45
N TYR A 238 -20.74 -3.71 -39.34
CA TYR A 238 -21.80 -2.78 -38.91
C TYR A 238 -21.42 -2.02 -37.64
N THR A 239 -21.02 -2.75 -36.59
CA THR A 239 -20.68 -2.18 -35.28
C THR A 239 -19.24 -1.67 -35.26
N ALA A 240 -18.33 -2.43 -35.86
CA ALA A 240 -16.92 -2.09 -36.06
C ALA A 240 -16.42 -2.70 -37.38
N PHE A 241 -15.20 -2.36 -37.77
CA PHE A 241 -14.57 -2.92 -38.97
C PHE A 241 -14.52 -4.45 -38.90
N THR A 242 -14.66 -5.10 -40.04
CA THR A 242 -14.79 -6.56 -40.17
C THR A 242 -13.55 -7.35 -39.78
N THR A 243 -13.74 -8.59 -39.32
CA THR A 243 -12.65 -9.56 -39.08
C THR A 243 -12.11 -10.21 -40.36
N ARG A 244 -12.77 -10.02 -41.51
CA ARG A 244 -12.38 -10.64 -42.80
C ARG A 244 -11.23 -9.92 -43.50
N GLU A 245 -10.96 -8.67 -43.14
CA GLU A 245 -9.98 -7.81 -43.79
C GLU A 245 -9.09 -7.10 -42.77
N ASN A 246 -8.06 -6.38 -43.25
CA ASN A 246 -7.18 -5.56 -42.42
C ASN A 246 -6.49 -6.33 -41.28
N CYS A 247 -6.03 -7.55 -41.56
CA CYS A 247 -5.47 -8.49 -40.58
C CYS A 247 -4.39 -7.86 -39.65
N VAL A 248 -3.58 -6.94 -40.20
CA VAL A 248 -2.53 -6.19 -39.50
C VAL A 248 -3.04 -5.30 -38.36
N ARG A 249 -4.35 -5.00 -38.30
CA ARG A 249 -4.94 -4.23 -37.20
C ARG A 249 -5.01 -5.01 -35.90
N CYS A 250 -5.01 -6.33 -35.99
CA CYS A 250 -5.16 -7.23 -34.86
C CYS A 250 -3.91 -8.10 -34.69
N HIS A 251 -3.43 -8.69 -35.78
CA HIS A 251 -2.28 -9.57 -35.80
C HIS A 251 -0.98 -8.78 -35.97
N ASP A 252 -0.03 -9.06 -35.08
CA ASP A 252 1.36 -8.63 -35.23
C ASP A 252 2.05 -9.54 -36.27
N MET A 253 2.06 -9.09 -37.53
CA MET A 253 2.51 -9.86 -38.71
C MET A 253 3.81 -9.34 -39.28
#